data_AF-A0A946VKD6-F1
#
_entry.id   AF-A0A946VKD6-F1
#
_cell.length_a   1.000
_cell.length_b   1.000
_cell.length_c   1.000
_cell.angle_alpha   90.00
_cell.angle_beta   90.00
_cell.angle_gamma   90.00
#
_symmetry.space_group_name_H-M   'P 1'
#
loop_
_entity.id
_entity.type
_entity.pdbx_description
1 polymer ?
#
loop_
_entity_poly.entity_id
_entity_poly.type
_entity_poly.pdbx_seq_one_letter_code
_entity_poly.pdbx_strand_id
1 'polypeptide(L)' 'MLKYALRYTGILLAAPFFMWLPIGLLEAVPSIIDVFGVHNLRIPSGIAIAGLLMSAVGFEMR' A
#
# COMPACT_ATOMS: atom_id res chain seq x y z
N MET A 1 -2.98 18.69 -19.03
CA MET A 1 -3.81 18.64 -17.80
C MET A 1 -4.07 17.22 -17.32
N LEU A 2 -4.53 16.29 -18.17
CA LEU A 2 -4.85 14.89 -17.81
C LEU A 2 -3.72 14.14 -17.06
N LYS A 3 -2.46 14.30 -17.48
CA LYS A 3 -1.29 13.66 -16.85
C LYS A 3 -1.09 14.06 -15.39
N TYR A 4 -1.30 15.34 -15.06
CA TYR A 4 -1.19 15.82 -13.68
C TYR A 4 -2.34 15.26 -12.82
N ALA A 5 -3.55 15.18 -13.37
CA ALA A 5 -4.69 14.60 -12.68
C ALA A 5 -4.47 13.12 -12.36
N LEU A 6 -4.00 12.30 -13.30
CA LEU A 6 -3.65 10.90 -13.04
C LEU A 6 -2.60 10.77 -11.93
N ARG A 7 -1.55 11.60 -11.98
CA ARG A 7 -0.48 11.58 -10.98
C ARG A 7 -0.98 11.88 -9.57
N TYR A 8 -1.79 12.92 -9.39
CA TYR A 8 -2.38 13.23 -8.09
C TYR A 8 -3.35 12.16 -7.61
N THR A 9 -4.11 11.54 -8.53
CA THR A 9 -5.06 10.47 -8.21
C THR A 9 -4.35 9.21 -7.73
N GLY A 10 -3.26 8.81 -8.40
CA GLY A 10 -2.43 7.67 -7.98
C GLY A 10 -1.80 7.89 -6.60
N ILE A 11 -1.31 9.10 -6.32
CA ILE A 11 -0.76 9.45 -5.01
C ILE A 11 -1.85 9.42 -3.93
N LEU A 12 -3.03 9.99 -4.21
CA LEU A 12 -4.16 10.00 -3.28
C LEU A 12 -4.67 8.58 -2.96
N LEU A 13 -4.69 7.70 -3.96
CA LEU A 13 -5.07 6.30 -3.77
C LEU A 13 -4.02 5.51 -3.00
N ALA A 14 -2.72 5.79 -3.22
CA ALA A 14 -1.62 5.09 -2.55
C ALA A 14 -1.38 5.58 -1.11
N ALA A 15 -1.59 6.87 -0.82
CA ALA A 15 -1.35 7.49 0.47
C ALA A 15 -1.97 6.77 1.68
N PRO A 16 -3.26 6.37 1.68
CA PRO A 16 -3.86 5.67 2.82
C PRO A 16 -3.21 4.30 3.06
N PHE A 17 -2.84 3.57 2.00
CA PHE A 17 -2.15 2.29 2.14
C PHE A 17 -0.70 2.45 2.62
N PHE A 18 -0.05 3.55 2.20
CA PHE A 18 1.30 3.88 2.66
C PHE A 18 1.33 4.27 4.15
N MET A 19 0.29 4.95 4.64
CA MET A 19 0.11 5.21 6.08
C MET A 19 -0.32 3.95 6.84
N TRP A 20 -1.15 3.11 6.23
CA TRP A 20 -1.60 1.86 6.84
C TRP A 20 -0.45 0.87 7.02
N LEU A 21 0.53 0.83 6.12
CA LEU A 21 1.64 -0.12 6.18
C LEU A 21 2.45 -0.08 7.50
N PRO A 22 3.03 1.06 7.94
CA PRO A 22 3.76 1.11 9.20
C PRO A 22 2.86 0.90 10.42
N ILE A 23 1.62 1.40 10.38
CA ILE A 23 0.65 1.26 11.47
C ILE A 23 0.21 -0.21 11.62
N GLY A 24 -0.01 -0.89 10.49
CA GLY A 24 -0.35 -2.30 10.41
C GLY A 24 0.83 -3.21 10.73
N LEU A 25 2.07 -2.79 10.47
CA LEU A 25 3.28 -3.50 10.88
C LEU A 25 3.52 -3.41 12.39
N LEU A 26 3.16 -2.28 13.01
CA LEU A 26 3.24 -2.07 14.46
C LEU A 26 2.06 -2.68 15.23
N GLU A 27 1.17 -3.41 14.55
CA GLU A 27 -0.06 -4.00 15.10
C GLU A 27 -1.01 -3.01 15.81
N ALA A 28 -0.79 -1.70 15.62
CA ALA A 28 -1.53 -0.64 16.30
C ALA A 28 -2.97 -0.47 15.80
N VAL A 29 -3.30 -1.06 14.65
CA VAL A 29 -4.65 -1.09 14.07
C VAL A 29 -4.96 -2.52 13.61
N PRO A 30 -6.21 -3.01 13.79
CA PRO A 30 -6.63 -4.29 13.24
C PRO A 30 -6.32 -4.36 11.75
N SER A 31 -5.70 -5.46 11.33
CA SER A 31 -5.32 -5.67 9.94
C SER A 31 -6.56 -5.69 9.07
N ILE A 32 -6.60 -4.86 8.03
CA ILE A 32 -7.59 -5.03 6.94
C ILE A 32 -7.30 -6.32 6.17
N ILE A 33 -6.03 -6.72 6.15
CA ILE A 33 -5.56 -7.96 5.52
C ILE A 33 -5.53 -9.03 6.60
N ASP A 34 -6.67 -9.68 6.81
CA ASP A 34 -6.72 -10.89 7.62
C ASP A 34 -6.55 -12.10 6.68
N VAL A 35 -5.37 -12.72 6.71
CA VAL A 35 -5.12 -13.92 5.92
C VAL A 35 -5.63 -15.12 6.71
N PHE A 36 -6.93 -15.39 6.56
CA PHE A 36 -7.57 -16.54 7.19
C PHE A 36 -6.82 -17.83 6.85
N GLY A 37 -6.35 -18.54 7.87
CA GLY A 37 -5.80 -19.89 7.74
C GLY A 37 -4.27 -20.01 7.69
N VAL A 38 -3.49 -18.91 7.64
CA VAL A 38 -2.02 -18.99 7.67
C VAL A 38 -1.42 -18.01 8.68
N HIS A 39 -0.90 -18.55 9.78
CA HIS A 39 -0.15 -17.76 10.77
C HIS A 39 1.05 -17.08 10.10
N ASN A 40 1.29 -15.82 10.47
CA ASN A 40 2.45 -15.03 10.05
C ASN A 40 2.48 -14.54 8.58
N LEU A 41 1.41 -14.70 7.80
CA LEU A 41 1.38 -14.24 6.40
C LEU A 41 1.09 -12.73 6.24
N ARG A 42 0.58 -12.09 7.30
CA ARG A 42 0.25 -10.66 7.31
C ARG A 42 1.43 -9.77 6.91
N ILE A 43 2.60 -10.00 7.50
CA ILE A 43 3.82 -9.21 7.26
C ILE A 43 4.31 -9.32 5.81
N PRO A 44 4.56 -10.53 5.26
CA PRO A 44 5.03 -10.66 3.87
C PRO A 44 4.00 -10.16 2.85
N SER A 45 2.69 -10.36 3.09
CA SER A 45 1.64 -9.81 2.24
C SER A 45 1.59 -8.28 2.27
N GLY A 46 1.77 -7.68 3.45
CA GLY A 46 1.87 -6.22 3.59
C GLY A 46 3.05 -5.65 2.79
N ILE A 47 4.24 -6.26 2.92
CA ILE A 47 5.44 -5.86 2.18
C ILE A 47 5.20 -5.93 0.66
N ALA A 48 4.56 -7.00 0.17
CA ALA A 48 4.25 -7.15 -1.25
C ALA A 48 3.32 -6.03 -1.77
N ILE A 49 2.27 -5.69 -1.02
CA ILE A 49 1.32 -4.64 -1.42
C ILE A 49 2.00 -3.26 -1.41
N ALA A 50 2.84 -2.97 -0.41
CA ALA A 50 3.65 -1.76 -0.39
C ALA A 50 4.56 -1.65 -1.61
N GLY A 51 5.26 -2.74 -1.96
CA GLY A 51 6.14 -2.79 -3.12
C GLY A 51 5.39 -2.54 -4.43
N LEU A 52 4.21 -3.14 -4.61
CA LEU A 52 3.38 -2.94 -5.79
C LEU A 52 2.86 -1.49 -5.89
N LEU A 53 2.42 -0.90 -4.77
CA LEU A 53 1.96 0.49 -4.73
C LEU A 53 3.10 1.47 -5.00
N MET A 54 4.27 1.24 -4.43
CA MET A 54 5.47 2.04 -4.69
C MET A 54 5.89 1.94 -6.16
N SER A 55 5.81 0.75 -6.76
CA SER A 55 6.07 0.54 -8.19
C SER A 55 5.07 1.31 -9.07
N ALA A 56 3.78 1.30 -8.73
CA ALA A 56 2.76 2.06 -9.44
C ALA A 56 3.03 3.59 -9.41
N VAL A 57 3.53 4.12 -8.29
CA VAL A 57 3.95 5.54 -8.19
C VAL A 57 5.21 5.81 -9.02
N GLY A 58 6.18 4.89 -9.04
CA GLY A 58 7.44 5.03 -9.78
C GLY A 58 7.28 4.92 -11.30
N PHE A 59 6.33 4.13 -11.80
CA PHE A 59 6.05 4.02 -13.24
C PHE A 59 5.52 5.31 -13.86
N GLU A 60 4.80 6.14 -13.10
CA GLU A 60 4.28 7.44 -13.56
C GLU A 60 5.34 8.57 -13.52
N MET A 61 6.52 8.33 -12.93
CA MET A 61 7.63 9.29 -12.86
C MET A 61 8.62 9.20 -14.05
N ARG A 62 8.45 8.26 -14.98
CA ARG A 62 9.28 8.07 -16.19
C ARG A 62 8.54 8.49 -17.46
#